data_AF-A0A382KUC4-F1
#
_entry.id   AF-A0A382KUC4-F1
#
_cell.length_a   1.000
_cell.length_b   1.000
_cell.length_c   1.000
_cell.angle_alpha   90.00
_cell.angle_beta   90.00
_cell.angle_gamma   90.00
#
_symmetry.space_group_name_H-M   'P 1'
#
loop_
_entity.id
_entity.type
_entity.pdbx_description
1 polymer ?
#
loop_
_entity_poly.entity_id
_entity_poly.type
_entity_poly.pdbx_seq_one_letter_code
_entity_poly.pdbx_strand_id
1 'polypeptide(L)'
;MAYYVNREVKLTWWERVYLPEILKGMYITSRHFFSNLFGFIPFFLGQKKEREIFTVYYPEEMPNIPVAYRGRPVLAVNEHNRLNCVACGLCEAACPAYCIDIVPEENTGKQNEVERWPK
;
A
#
# COMPACT_ATOMS: atom_id res chain seq x y z
N MET A 1 11.20 19.61 29.56
CA MET A 1 12.65 19.44 29.86
C MET A 1 13.42 20.31 28.88
N ALA A 2 13.99 21.43 29.32
CA ALA A 2 14.78 22.29 28.43
C ALA A 2 16.22 21.76 28.39
N TYR A 3 16.71 21.39 27.20
CA TYR A 3 18.10 21.01 27.01
C TYR A 3 18.95 22.26 26.75
N TYR A 4 20.06 22.38 27.46
CA TYR A 4 21.01 23.49 27.25
C TYR A 4 21.92 23.14 26.07
N VAL A 5 21.84 23.91 24.99
CA VAL A 5 22.72 23.79 23.83
C VAL A 5 23.93 24.69 24.05
N ASN A 6 25.11 24.09 24.22
CA ASN A 6 26.35 24.84 24.25
C ASN A 6 26.62 25.42 22.84
N ARG A 7 26.62 26.76 22.71
CA ARG A 7 26.83 27.47 21.44
C ARG A 7 28.30 27.79 21.17
N GLU A 8 29.19 27.54 22.13
CA GLU A 8 30.63 27.83 22.02
C GLU A 8 31.44 26.58 21.62
N VAL A 9 31.01 25.89 20.57
CA VAL A 9 31.77 24.77 20.02
C VAL A 9 32.93 25.33 19.20
N LYS A 10 34.16 25.15 19.68
CA LYS A 10 35.38 25.48 18.91
C LYS A 10 35.57 24.45 17.80
N LEU A 11 34.95 24.71 16.66
CA LEU A 11 35.11 23.90 15.46
C LEU A 11 36.56 23.92 14.99
N THR A 12 37.09 22.75 14.65
CA THR A 12 38.36 22.60 13.95
C THR A 12 38.28 23.29 12.58
N TRP A 13 39.44 23.60 12.00
CA TRP A 13 39.49 24.26 10.69
C TRP A 13 38.72 23.46 9.61
N TRP A 14 38.82 22.13 9.63
CA TRP A 14 38.12 21.25 8.69
C TRP A 14 36.60 21.26 8.86
N GLU A 15 36.10 21.27 10.09
CA GLU A 15 34.66 21.33 10.39
C GLU A 15 34.05 22.69 10.02
N ARG A 16 34.84 23.78 10.06
CA ARG A 16 34.36 25.11 9.64
C ARG A 16 34.20 25.24 8.13
N VAL A 17 35.02 24.50 7.37
CA VAL A 17 35.01 24.53 5.91
C VAL A 17 33.96 23.56 5.34
N TYR A 18 33.40 22.67 6.17
CA TYR A 18 32.32 21.70 5.85
C TYR A 18 32.62 20.69 4.73
N LEU A 19 33.81 20.75 4.13
CA LEU A 19 34.21 19.86 3.03
C LEU A 19 34.16 18.37 3.38
N PRO A 20 34.63 17.88 4.55
CA PRO A 20 34.60 16.45 4.83
C PRO A 20 33.17 15.92 5.00
N GLU A 21 32.26 16.72 5.56
CA GLU A 21 30.84 16.37 5.71
C GLU A 21 30.13 16.36 4.35
N ILE A 22 30.41 17.35 3.50
CA ILE A 22 29.86 17.42 2.14
C ILE A 22 30.33 16.23 1.31
N LEU A 23 31.63 15.92 1.34
CA LEU A 23 32.18 14.78 0.61
C LEU A 23 31.60 13.44 1.12
N LYS A 24 31.40 13.32 2.42
CA LYS A 24 30.74 12.14 3.01
C LYS A 24 29.30 12.00 2.53
N GLY A 25 28.54 13.10 2.53
CA GLY A 25 27.17 13.12 2.01
C GLY A 25 27.13 12.76 0.53
N MET A 26 27.96 13.42 -0.28
CA MET A 26 28.11 13.14 -1.71
C MET A 26 28.47 11.67 -1.96
N TYR A 27 29.40 11.09 -1.21
CA TYR A 27 29.79 9.69 -1.35
C TYR A 27 28.60 8.74 -1.14
N ILE A 28 27.81 8.96 -0.09
CA ILE A 28 26.62 8.15 0.19
C ILE A 28 25.60 8.29 -0.93
N THR A 29 25.30 9.52 -1.36
CA THR A 29 24.36 9.79 -2.45
C THR A 29 24.82 9.19 -3.77
N SER A 30 26.09 9.37 -4.13
CA SER A 30 26.69 8.78 -5.33
C SER A 30 26.60 7.26 -5.30
N ARG A 31 26.87 6.62 -4.15
CA ARG A 31 26.75 5.16 -4.01
C ARG A 31 25.34 4.66 -4.35
N HIS A 32 24.31 5.30 -3.81
CA HIS A 32 22.92 4.94 -4.11
C HIS A 32 22.53 5.27 -5.56
N PHE A 33 22.97 6.42 -6.08
CA PHE A 33 22.73 6.81 -7.47
C PHE A 33 23.27 5.78 -8.45
N PHE A 34 24.54 5.37 -8.29
CA PHE A 34 25.15 4.39 -9.17
C PHE A 34 24.56 2.99 -8.98
N SER A 35 24.31 2.54 -7.75
CA SER A 35 23.64 1.26 -7.48
C SER A 35 22.26 1.17 -8.17
N ASN A 36 21.47 2.24 -8.10
CA ASN A 36 20.20 2.31 -8.82
C ASN A 36 20.41 2.37 -10.33
N LEU A 37 21.29 3.24 -10.83
CA LEU A 37 21.55 3.43 -12.25
C LEU A 37 21.97 2.12 -12.93
N PHE A 38 22.92 1.38 -12.34
CA PHE A 38 23.34 0.09 -12.86
C PHE A 38 22.25 -0.99 -12.79
N GLY A 39 21.33 -0.90 -11.82
CA GLY A 39 20.15 -1.75 -11.82
C GLY A 39 19.16 -1.42 -12.94
N PHE A 40 19.05 -0.16 -13.39
CA PHE A 40 18.15 0.25 -14.48
C PHE A 40 18.67 -0.05 -15.89
N ILE A 41 19.99 -0.06 -16.10
CA ILE A 41 20.61 -0.27 -17.43
C ILE A 41 20.20 -1.60 -18.11
N PRO A 42 20.17 -2.77 -17.41
CA PRO A 42 19.76 -4.05 -18.00
C PRO A 42 18.31 -4.08 -18.51
N PHE A 43 17.44 -3.20 -18.01
CA PHE A 43 16.05 -3.09 -18.47
C PHE A 43 15.97 -2.62 -19.93
N PHE A 44 16.78 -1.62 -20.31
CA PHE A 44 16.84 -1.12 -21.69
C PHE A 44 17.43 -2.14 -22.67
N LEU A 45 18.14 -3.16 -22.16
CA LEU A 45 18.71 -4.27 -22.92
C LEU A 45 17.78 -5.50 -23.00
N GLY A 46 16.55 -5.41 -22.49
CA GLY A 46 15.53 -6.46 -22.60
C GLY A 46 15.74 -7.68 -21.71
N GLN A 47 16.63 -7.60 -20.70
CA GLN A 47 16.85 -8.70 -19.75
C GLN A 47 15.87 -8.65 -18.57
N LYS A 48 15.48 -9.83 -18.06
CA LYS A 48 14.67 -9.97 -16.84
C LYS A 48 15.45 -9.40 -15.64
N LYS A 49 14.86 -8.40 -14.99
CA LYS A 49 15.49 -7.56 -13.98
C LYS A 49 15.24 -8.11 -12.58
N GLU A 50 16.17 -8.90 -12.04
CA GLU A 50 16.29 -9.10 -10.58
C GLU A 50 16.95 -7.84 -10.02
N ARG A 51 16.19 -7.02 -9.29
CA ARG A 51 16.64 -5.69 -8.83
C ARG A 51 16.66 -5.65 -7.31
N GLU A 52 17.74 -5.09 -6.77
CA GLU A 52 17.85 -4.68 -5.35
C GLU A 52 17.07 -3.38 -5.05
N ILE A 53 16.36 -2.83 -6.04
CA ILE A 53 15.70 -1.53 -5.97
C ILE A 53 14.25 -1.71 -5.50
N PHE A 54 13.79 -0.82 -4.61
CA PHE A 54 12.45 -0.86 -4.02
C PHE A 54 11.29 -0.62 -5.02
N THR A 55 11.54 0.01 -6.16
CA THR A 55 10.49 0.42 -7.12
C THR A 55 10.06 -0.71 -8.06
N VAL A 56 8.76 -0.93 -8.17
CA VAL A 56 8.11 -1.84 -9.14
C VAL A 56 7.66 -1.07 -10.40
N TYR A 57 7.64 -1.72 -11.56
CA TYR A 57 7.01 -1.12 -12.75
C TYR A 57 5.54 -1.50 -12.81
N TYR A 58 4.65 -0.56 -12.52
CA TYR A 58 3.23 -0.77 -12.68
C TYR A 58 2.80 -0.29 -14.08
N PRO A 59 1.98 -1.05 -14.83
CA PRO A 59 1.16 -2.20 -14.41
C PRO A 59 1.79 -3.59 -14.65
N GLU A 60 3.00 -3.68 -15.19
CA GLU A 60 3.61 -4.97 -15.60
C GLU A 60 3.97 -5.88 -14.43
N GLU A 61 4.42 -5.29 -13.32
CA GLU A 61 4.75 -5.96 -12.06
C GLU A 61 3.82 -5.43 -10.96
N MET A 62 3.13 -6.33 -10.28
CA MET A 62 2.30 -6.00 -9.13
C MET A 62 3.11 -6.13 -7.82
N PRO A 63 2.90 -5.24 -6.84
CA PRO A 63 3.46 -5.42 -5.51
C PRO A 63 2.87 -6.66 -4.83
N ASN A 64 3.58 -7.20 -3.84
CA ASN A 64 3.04 -8.29 -3.02
C ASN A 64 1.92 -7.75 -2.12
N ILE A 65 0.67 -8.14 -2.41
CA ILE A 65 -0.51 -7.76 -1.64
C ILE A 65 -0.80 -8.87 -0.62
N PRO A 66 -0.92 -8.57 0.69
CA PRO A 66 -1.21 -9.59 1.69
C PRO A 66 -2.64 -10.13 1.55
N VAL A 67 -2.87 -11.36 2.02
CA VAL A 67 -4.20 -12.01 1.96
C VAL A 67 -5.29 -11.21 2.69
N ALA A 68 -4.93 -10.48 3.76
CA ALA A 68 -5.85 -9.66 4.54
C ALA A 68 -6.06 -8.23 3.96
N TYR A 69 -5.66 -7.98 2.72
CA TYR A 69 -5.85 -6.68 2.08
C TYR A 69 -7.32 -6.34 1.91
N ARG A 70 -7.71 -5.16 2.42
CA ARG A 70 -9.08 -4.65 2.32
C ARG A 70 -9.20 -3.75 1.10
N GLY A 71 -9.68 -4.34 0.00
CA GLY A 71 -9.93 -3.64 -1.26
C GLY A 71 -11.38 -3.18 -1.43
N ARG A 72 -11.87 -3.25 -2.66
CA ARG A 72 -13.26 -2.94 -3.00
C ARG A 72 -14.21 -3.96 -2.33
N PRO A 73 -15.21 -3.53 -1.55
CA PRO A 73 -16.25 -4.43 -1.05
C PRO A 73 -16.99 -5.10 -2.20
N VAL A 74 -17.18 -6.42 -2.10
CA VAL A 74 -17.94 -7.24 -3.06
C VAL A 74 -18.88 -8.16 -2.28
N LEU A 75 -20.05 -8.45 -2.85
CA LEU A 75 -20.95 -9.43 -2.27
C LEU A 75 -20.44 -10.84 -2.54
N ALA A 76 -20.34 -11.65 -1.49
CA ALA A 76 -19.97 -13.05 -1.62
C ALA A 76 -21.08 -13.84 -2.33
N VAL A 77 -20.66 -14.82 -3.13
CA VAL A 77 -21.54 -15.67 -3.93
C VAL A 77 -21.32 -17.13 -3.51
N ASN A 78 -22.40 -17.90 -3.40
CA ASN A 78 -22.41 -19.31 -3.04
C ASN A 78 -22.06 -20.20 -4.24
N GLU A 79 -21.89 -21.50 -3.98
CA GLU A 79 -21.61 -22.53 -5.00
C GLU A 79 -22.67 -22.58 -6.12
N HIS A 80 -23.91 -22.19 -5.81
CA HIS A 80 -25.01 -22.11 -6.78
C HIS A 80 -25.09 -20.78 -7.54
N ASN A 81 -24.03 -19.97 -7.51
CA ASN A 81 -23.95 -18.64 -8.14
C ASN A 81 -25.03 -17.65 -7.67
N ARG A 82 -25.48 -17.78 -6.41
CA ARG A 82 -26.44 -16.88 -5.74
C ARG A 82 -25.73 -16.04 -4.68
N LEU A 83 -26.21 -14.83 -4.42
CA LEU A 83 -25.65 -13.96 -3.38
C LEU A 83 -25.84 -14.59 -1.99
N ASN A 84 -24.84 -14.45 -1.12
CA ASN A 84 -24.89 -14.93 0.27
C ASN A 84 -25.64 -13.96 1.20
N CYS A 85 -25.91 -12.76 0.72
CA CYS A 85 -26.59 -11.74 1.48
C CYS A 85 -28.06 -12.11 1.67
N VAL A 86 -28.50 -12.14 2.93
CA VAL A 86 -29.89 -12.40 3.33
C VAL A 86 -30.64 -11.12 3.73
N ALA A 87 -30.08 -9.96 3.40
CA ALA A 87 -30.60 -8.63 3.77
C ALA A 87 -30.90 -8.47 5.28
N CYS A 88 -30.00 -8.93 6.15
CA CYS A 88 -30.17 -8.87 7.61
C CYS A 88 -29.93 -7.48 8.23
N GLY A 89 -29.38 -6.52 7.48
CA GLY A 89 -29.07 -5.17 7.98
C GLY A 89 -27.84 -5.07 8.89
N LEU A 90 -27.18 -6.18 9.25
CA LEU A 90 -26.04 -6.14 10.18
C LEU A 90 -24.83 -5.37 9.63
N CYS A 91 -24.55 -5.48 8.34
CA CYS A 91 -23.44 -4.76 7.70
C CYS A 91 -23.69 -3.25 7.63
N GLU A 92 -24.94 -2.85 7.44
CA GLU A 92 -25.37 -1.44 7.46
C GLU A 92 -25.23 -0.87 8.87
N ALA A 93 -25.75 -1.57 9.88
CA ALA A 93 -25.62 -1.16 11.28
C ALA A 93 -24.16 -1.12 11.77
N ALA A 94 -23.31 -2.02 11.28
CA ALA A 94 -21.89 -2.07 11.64
C ALA A 94 -21.04 -1.02 10.91
N CYS A 95 -21.55 -0.37 9.87
CA CYS A 95 -20.76 0.55 9.06
C CYS A 95 -20.48 1.86 9.83
N PRO A 96 -19.20 2.19 10.12
CA PRO A 96 -18.87 3.41 10.87
C PRO A 96 -19.14 4.70 10.08
N ALA A 97 -19.13 4.61 8.75
CA ALA A 97 -19.36 5.74 7.85
C ALA A 97 -20.78 5.81 7.30
N TYR A 98 -21.67 4.88 7.69
CA TYR A 98 -23.05 4.77 7.19
C TYR A 98 -23.14 4.82 5.65
N CYS A 99 -22.21 4.17 4.95
CA CYS A 99 -22.15 4.15 3.48
C CYS A 99 -22.85 2.95 2.84
N ILE A 100 -23.41 2.05 3.65
CA ILE A 100 -24.12 0.85 3.21
C ILE A 100 -25.60 1.09 3.51
N ASP A 101 -26.45 0.91 2.51
CA ASP A 101 -27.91 0.95 2.61
C ASP A 101 -28.45 -0.39 2.08
N ILE A 102 -29.29 -1.08 2.86
CA ILE A 102 -29.83 -2.39 2.50
C ILE A 102 -31.35 -2.29 2.43
N VAL A 103 -31.88 -2.34 1.20
CA VAL A 103 -33.32 -2.46 0.95
C VAL A 103 -33.68 -3.94 0.72
N PRO A 104 -34.38 -4.60 1.65
CA PRO A 104 -34.79 -5.99 1.48
C PRO A 104 -35.98 -6.10 0.52
N GLU A 105 -35.97 -7.13 -0.32
CA GLU A 105 -37.12 -7.58 -1.11
C GLU A 105 -37.52 -9.01 -0.69
N GLU A 106 -38.83 -9.26 -0.68
CA GLU A 106 -39.36 -10.58 -0.31
C GLU A 106 -39.24 -11.55 -1.49
N ASN A 107 -38.84 -12.77 -1.19
CA ASN A 107 -38.85 -13.85 -2.15
C ASN A 107 -40.20 -14.58 -2.08
N THR A 108 -40.95 -14.61 -3.18
CA THR A 108 -42.24 -15.32 -3.27
C THR A 108 -41.97 -16.82 -3.28
N GLY A 109 -41.81 -17.38 -2.08
CA GLY A 109 -41.25 -18.70 -1.83
C GLY A 109 -41.98 -19.84 -2.52
N LYS A 110 -41.28 -20.49 -3.46
CA LYS A 110 -41.43 -21.93 -3.79
C LYS A 110 -40.10 -22.63 -4.11
N GLN A 111 -38.98 -21.91 -4.26
CA GLN A 111 -37.71 -22.48 -4.79
C GLN A 111 -36.41 -21.94 -4.15
N ASN A 112 -36.47 -21.12 -3.09
CA ASN A 112 -35.28 -20.42 -2.58
C ASN A 112 -35.09 -20.63 -1.07
N GLU A 113 -33.84 -20.92 -0.67
CA GLU A 113 -33.43 -21.18 0.72
C GLU A 113 -33.51 -19.95 1.64
N VAL A 114 -33.69 -18.75 1.08
CA VAL A 114 -33.66 -17.47 1.81
C VAL A 114 -34.97 -16.71 1.60
N GLU A 115 -35.57 -16.24 2.69
CA GLU A 115 -36.82 -15.47 2.68
C GLU A 115 -36.67 -14.06 2.09
N ARG A 116 -35.51 -13.41 2.31
CA ARG A 116 -35.23 -12.02 1.93
C ARG A 116 -33.92 -11.91 1.16
N TRP A 117 -33.86 -10.95 0.23
CA TRP A 117 -32.67 -10.69 -0.59
C TRP A 117 -32.46 -9.18 -0.79
N PRO A 118 -31.21 -8.71 -0.99
CA PRO A 118 -30.93 -7.29 -1.21
C PRO A 118 -31.31 -6.88 -2.63
N LYS A 119 -32.18 -5.88 -2.76
CA LYS A 119 -32.65 -5.34 -4.04
C LYS A 119 -31.64 -4.41 -4.71
#